data_AF-A0A6I7HPH8-F1
#
_entry.id   AF-A0A6I7HPH8-F1
#
_cell.length_a   1.000
_cell.length_b   1.000
_cell.length_c   1.000
_cell.angle_alpha   90.00
_cell.angle_beta   90.00
_cell.angle_gamma   90.00
#
_symmetry.space_group_name_H-M   'P 1'
#
loop_
_entity.id
_entity.type
_entity.pdbx_description
1 polymer ?
#
loop_
_entity_poly.entity_id
_entity_poly.type
_entity_poly.pdbx_seq_one_letter_code
_entity_poly.pdbx_strand_id
1 'polypeptide(L)' 'MAQLILLLLLVGGGMLLYRRFVADAEKLSARSKQAERERETGATGTLVKDPETGEYRVKREGE' A
#
# COMPACT_ATOMS: atom_id res chain seq x y z
N MET A 1 12.58 -35.50 12.98
CA MET A 1 11.19 -35.10 12.64
C MET A 1 10.85 -33.68 13.09
N ALA A 2 11.00 -33.32 14.38
CA ALA A 2 10.67 -31.98 14.88
C ALA A 2 11.46 -30.81 14.22
N GLN A 3 12.72 -31.03 13.83
CA GLN A 3 13.54 -30.03 13.15
C GLN A 3 12.95 -29.56 11.81
N LEU A 4 12.31 -30.45 11.05
CA LEU A 4 11.68 -30.09 9.77
C LEU A 4 10.44 -29.21 10.00
N ILE A 5 9.68 -29.49 11.06
CA ILE A 5 8.51 -28.69 11.44
C ILE A 5 8.96 -27.30 11.89
N LEU A 6 10.01 -27.20 12.72
CA LEU A 6 10.58 -25.93 13.13
C LEU A 6 11.07 -25.10 11.93
N LEU A 7 11.75 -25.75 10.99
CA LEU A 7 12.26 -25.10 9.78
C LEU A 7 11.13 -24.61 8.88
N LEU A 8 10.06 -25.40 8.72
CA LEU A 8 8.85 -24.98 8.01
C LEU A 8 8.16 -23.79 8.69
N LEU A 9 8.10 -23.76 10.02
CA LEU A 9 7.53 -22.63 10.75
C LEU A 9 8.38 -21.36 10.62
N LEU A 10 9.71 -21.49 10.64
CA LEU A 10 10.62 -20.35 10.44
C LEU A 10 10.52 -19.81 9.02
N VAL A 11 10.55 -20.67 8.01
CA VAL A 11 10.44 -20.26 6.61
C VAL A 11 9.05 -19.70 6.32
N GLY A 12 7.99 -20.40 6.74
CA GLY A 12 6.61 -19.99 6.53
C GLY A 12 6.28 -18.69 7.29
N GLY A 13 6.66 -18.60 8.55
CA GLY A 13 6.48 -17.40 9.38
C GLY A 13 7.28 -16.22 8.86
N GLY A 14 8.55 -16.43 8.51
CA GLY A 14 9.40 -15.40 7.90
C GLY A 14 8.85 -14.91 6.57
N MET A 15 8.37 -15.81 5.70
CA MET A 15 7.77 -15.46 4.43
C MET A 15 6.45 -14.67 4.61
N LEU A 16 5.61 -15.07 5.56
CA LEU A 16 4.35 -14.39 5.83
C LEU A 16 4.59 -12.96 6.35
N LEU A 17 5.52 -12.80 7.30
CA LEU A 17 5.93 -11.49 7.80
C LEU A 17 6.55 -10.64 6.69
N TYR A 18 7.48 -11.19 5.92
CA TYR A 18 8.12 -10.48 4.81
C TYR A 18 7.10 -9.94 3.80
N ARG A 19 6.13 -10.78 3.38
CA ARG A 19 5.06 -10.35 2.46
C ARG A 19 4.21 -9.23 3.06
N ARG A 20 3.89 -9.31 4.36
CA ARG A 20 3.15 -8.25 5.07
C ARG A 20 3.91 -6.93 5.06
N PHE A 21 5.20 -6.97 5.38
CA PHE A 21 6.08 -5.80 5.39
C PHE A 21 6.24 -5.16 4.01
N VAL A 22 6.44 -5.97 2.97
CA VAL A 22 6.56 -5.48 1.59
C VAL A 22 5.26 -4.80 1.14
N ALA A 23 4.10 -5.41 1.39
CA ALA A 23 2.82 -4.82 1.03
C ALA A 23 2.57 -3.47 1.72
N ASP A 24 2.99 -3.33 2.98
CA ASP A 24 2.88 -2.08 3.72
C ASP A 24 3.86 -1.02 3.19
N ALA A 25 5.07 -1.42 2.80
CA ALA A 25 6.05 -0.54 2.17
C ALA A 25 5.59 -0.06 0.78
N GLU A 26 4.98 -0.93 -0.02
CA GLU A 26 4.39 -0.58 -1.31
C GLU A 26 3.25 0.44 -1.15
N LYS A 27 2.38 0.26 -0.15
CA LYS A 27 1.33 1.24 0.18
C LYS A 27 1.92 2.59 0.59
N LEU A 28 2.97 2.60 1.41
CA LEU A 28 3.63 3.83 1.82
C LEU A 28 4.31 4.53 0.63
N SER A 29 4.98 3.78 -0.23
CA SER A 29 5.63 4.30 -1.43
C SER A 29 4.60 4.88 -2.40
N ALA A 30 3.47 4.19 -2.61
CA ALA A 30 2.37 4.68 -3.44
C ALA A 30 1.79 5.99 -2.90
N ARG A 31 1.62 6.12 -1.57
CA ARG A 31 1.21 7.37 -0.93
C ARG A 31 2.22 8.50 -1.15
N SER A 32 3.50 8.22 -0.92
CA SER A 32 4.55 9.24 -1.08
C SER A 32 4.65 9.73 -2.53
N LYS A 33 4.55 8.83 -3.51
CA LYS A 33 4.59 9.17 -4.93
C LYS A 33 3.37 9.99 -5.36
N GLN A 34 2.21 9.73 -4.76
CA GLN A 34 1.02 10.54 -5.00
C GLN A 34 1.18 11.95 -4.42
N ALA A 35 1.69 12.08 -3.19
CA ALA A 35 1.97 13.37 -2.57
C ALA A 35 3.05 14.18 -3.32
N GLU A 36 4.07 13.52 -3.87
CA GLU A 36 5.10 14.17 -4.69
C GLU A 36 4.52 14.76 -5.97
N ARG A 37 3.66 14.02 -6.69
CA ARG A 37 2.96 14.52 -7.89
C ARG A 37 2.03 15.70 -7.58
N GLU A 38 1.38 15.70 -6.43
CA GLU A 38 0.53 16.81 -5.98
C GLU A 38 1.37 18.07 -5.68
N ARG A 39 2.58 17.90 -5.12
CA ARG A 39 3.54 19.00 -4.91
C ARG A 39 4.10 19.57 -6.22
N GLU A 40 4.49 18.71 -7.16
CA GLU A 40 5.04 19.13 -8.46
C GLU A 40 4.02 19.93 -9.29
N THR A 41 2.75 19.57 -9.20
CA THR A 41 1.67 20.21 -9.96
C THR A 41 1.05 21.41 -9.25
N GLY A 42 1.43 21.69 -7.99
CA GLY A 42 0.83 22.74 -7.17
C GLY A 42 -0.66 22.51 -6.86
N ALA A 43 -1.14 21.27 -7.06
CA ALA A 43 -2.53 20.91 -6.89
C ALA A 43 -2.81 20.47 -5.45
N THR A 44 -3.80 21.08 -4.81
CA THR A 44 -4.30 20.62 -3.50
C THR A 44 -5.19 19.38 -3.70
N GLY A 45 -4.55 18.23 -3.91
CA GLY A 45 -5.19 16.92 -4.04
C GLY A 45 -5.53 16.51 -5.48
N THR A 46 -5.37 15.21 -5.78
CA THR A 46 -5.76 14.64 -7.07
C THR A 46 -7.26 14.36 -7.11
N LEU A 47 -7.95 14.95 -8.11
CA LEU A 47 -9.35 14.60 -8.39
C LEU A 47 -9.42 13.20 -8.98
N VAL A 48 -10.06 12.29 -8.26
CA VAL A 48 -10.36 10.93 -8.72
C VAL A 48 -11.85 10.87 -9.05
N LYS A 49 -12.16 10.40 -10.25
CA LYS A 49 -13.53 10.20 -10.67
C LYS A 49 -14.11 8.99 -9.94
N ASP A 50 -15.21 9.21 -9.24
CA ASP A 50 -16.02 8.15 -8.64
C ASP A 50 -16.67 7.33 -9.79
N PRO A 51 -16.41 6.02 -9.86
CA PRO A 51 -16.94 5.17 -10.93
C PRO A 51 -18.45 4.93 -10.83
N GLU A 52 -19.07 5.12 -9.67
CA GLU A 52 -20.51 4.91 -9.47
C GLU A 52 -21.33 6.18 -9.76
N THR A 53 -20.81 7.35 -9.35
CA THR A 53 -21.54 8.62 -9.47
C THR A 53 -21.05 9.50 -10.62
N GLY A 54 -19.84 9.23 -11.15
CA GLY A 54 -19.20 10.04 -12.18
C GLY A 54 -18.67 11.39 -11.69
N GLU A 55 -18.82 11.70 -10.40
CA GLU A 55 -18.34 12.94 -9.78
C GLU A 55 -16.83 12.86 -9.50
N TYR A 56 -16.14 13.99 -9.65
CA TYR A 56 -14.73 14.09 -9.28
C TYR A 56 -14.61 14.43 -7.80
N ARG A 57 -14.03 13.53 -7.00
CA ARG A 57 -13.76 13.74 -5.58
C ARG A 57 -12.27 13.88 -5.35
N VAL A 58 -11.89 14.78 -4.45
CA VAL A 58 -10.51 14.86 -3.97
C VAL A 58 -10.24 13.58 -3.19
N LYS A 59 -9.25 12.80 -3.61
CA LYS A 59 -8.86 11.57 -2.89
C LYS A 59 -8.31 11.95 -1.52
N ARG A 60 -9.16 11.91 -0.48
CA ARG A 60 -8.75 12.09 0.91
C ARG A 60 -8.27 10.75 1.46
N GLU A 61 -7.15 10.76 2.19
CA GLU A 61 -6.62 9.58 2.85
C GLU A 61 -7.64 9.07 3.89
N GLY A 62 -8.28 7.93 3.64
CA GLY A 62 -9.20 7.33 4.62
C GLY A 62 -10.29 6.39 4.09
N GLU A 63 -10.49 6.30 2.77
CA GLU A 63 -11.47 5.39 2.15
C GLU A 63 -10.78 4.38 1.22
#